data_AF-A0A7C3YPD2-F1
#
_entry.id   AF-A0A7C3YPD2-F1
#
_cell.length_a   1.000
_cell.length_b   1.000
_cell.length_c   1.000
_cell.angle_alpha   90.00
_cell.angle_beta   90.00
_cell.angle_gamma   90.00
#
_symmetry.space_group_name_H-M   'P 1'
#
loop_
_entity.id
_entity.type
_entity.pdbx_description
1 polymer ?
#
loop_
_entity_poly.entity_id
_entity_poly.type
_entity_poly.pdbx_seq_one_letter_code
_entity_poly.pdbx_strand_id
1 'polypeptide(L)'
;AIKRRFPELPLVAGNVATAEGTRDLVAAGADAVKVGMGPGSICTTRVVAGAGIPQITAVYDCWQEARKTGTPIIADGGIKYSGDITKAIAAGADVVMLGNLLAGTEESPGEIEIYQGRSYKVYRGMGSIGAMKEGSRDRYFQQEQVKLVPEGVEGRVPYKGPLSETIFQLIGGLCAGMGYTGARNIEELKTKTRFIRITPAGLLESHPHNVTITKEAPNYSLK
;
A
#
# COMPACT_ATOMS: atom_id res chain seq x y z
N ALA A 1 -23.64 -4.44 -11.18
CA ALA A 1 -24.09 -3.91 -12.50
C ALA A 1 -23.05 -4.13 -13.59
N ILE A 2 -21.76 -3.81 -13.36
CA ILE A 2 -20.68 -3.95 -14.35
C ILE A 2 -20.53 -5.39 -14.88
N LYS A 3 -20.34 -6.39 -14.00
CA LYS A 3 -20.17 -7.80 -14.42
C LYS A 3 -21.39 -8.40 -15.14
N ARG A 4 -22.59 -7.86 -14.95
CA ARG A 4 -23.76 -8.26 -15.77
C ARG A 4 -23.66 -7.79 -17.21
N ARG A 5 -23.06 -6.62 -17.44
CA ARG A 5 -22.90 -6.03 -18.77
C ARG A 5 -21.62 -6.51 -19.47
N PHE A 6 -20.57 -6.77 -18.70
CA PHE A 6 -19.25 -7.21 -19.16
C PHE A 6 -18.78 -8.41 -18.32
N PRO A 7 -19.29 -9.63 -18.56
CA PRO A 7 -19.00 -10.80 -17.72
C PRO A 7 -17.50 -11.17 -17.67
N GLU A 8 -16.86 -11.12 -18.83
CA GLU A 8 -15.46 -11.53 -19.02
C GLU A 8 -14.45 -10.44 -18.63
N LEU A 9 -14.90 -9.22 -18.31
CA LEU A 9 -13.99 -8.13 -17.94
C LEU A 9 -13.44 -8.38 -16.52
N PRO A 10 -12.10 -8.45 -16.34
CA PRO A 10 -11.51 -8.52 -15.01
C PRO A 10 -11.84 -7.26 -14.21
N LEU A 11 -12.36 -7.44 -12.99
CA LEU A 11 -12.80 -6.37 -12.12
C LEU A 11 -12.12 -6.45 -10.75
N VAL A 12 -11.27 -5.47 -10.47
CA VAL A 12 -10.75 -5.22 -9.12
C VAL A 12 -11.70 -4.28 -8.40
N ALA A 13 -12.20 -4.67 -7.22
CA ALA A 13 -13.08 -3.84 -6.41
C ALA A 13 -12.47 -3.57 -5.02
N GLY A 14 -12.70 -2.36 -4.49
CA GLY A 14 -12.22 -1.95 -3.17
C GLY A 14 -12.37 -0.45 -2.93
N ASN A 15 -11.92 0.08 -1.79
CA ASN A 15 -11.20 -0.65 -0.74
C ASN A 15 -12.14 -1.21 0.32
N VAL A 16 -11.79 -2.37 0.87
CA VAL A 16 -12.37 -2.93 2.09
C VAL A 16 -11.28 -3.18 3.12
N ALA A 17 -11.67 -3.42 4.38
CA ALA A 17 -10.73 -3.79 5.44
C ALA A 17 -11.27 -4.86 6.38
N THR A 18 -12.40 -5.50 6.03
CA THR A 18 -13.08 -6.53 6.84
C THR A 18 -13.46 -7.73 5.98
N ALA A 19 -13.62 -8.89 6.63
CA ALA A 19 -14.07 -10.12 5.99
C ALA A 19 -15.45 -9.94 5.32
N GLU A 20 -16.38 -9.23 5.96
CA GLU A 20 -17.72 -8.97 5.43
C GLU A 20 -17.68 -8.15 4.15
N GLY A 21 -16.89 -7.06 4.14
CA GLY A 21 -16.72 -6.24 2.94
C GLY A 21 -16.10 -7.04 1.79
N THR A 22 -15.15 -7.92 2.08
CA THR A 22 -14.60 -8.84 1.08
C THR A 22 -15.67 -9.79 0.55
N ARG A 23 -16.47 -10.42 1.43
CA ARG A 23 -17.56 -11.32 1.02
C ARG A 23 -18.54 -10.62 0.08
N ASP A 24 -18.95 -9.40 0.43
CA ASP A 24 -19.92 -8.64 -0.34
C ASP A 24 -19.38 -8.30 -1.75
N LEU A 25 -18.11 -7.92 -1.86
CA LEU A 25 -17.48 -7.65 -3.16
C LEU A 25 -17.31 -8.93 -4.00
N VAL A 26 -16.91 -10.03 -3.38
CA VAL A 26 -16.82 -11.34 -4.06
C VAL A 26 -18.19 -11.79 -4.55
N ALA A 27 -19.22 -11.70 -3.71
CA ALA A 27 -20.60 -12.04 -4.09
C ALA A 27 -21.16 -11.12 -5.20
N ALA A 28 -20.72 -9.86 -5.25
CA ALA A 28 -21.04 -8.93 -6.33
C ALA A 28 -20.29 -9.22 -7.65
N GLY A 29 -19.36 -10.18 -7.65
CA GLY A 29 -18.60 -10.64 -8.82
C GLY A 29 -17.24 -10.00 -9.01
N ALA A 30 -16.60 -9.45 -7.97
CA ALA A 30 -15.22 -8.97 -8.08
C ALA A 30 -14.24 -10.13 -8.34
N ASP A 31 -13.35 -9.97 -9.32
CA ASP A 31 -12.31 -10.97 -9.65
C ASP A 31 -11.07 -10.79 -8.76
N ALA A 32 -10.90 -9.63 -8.14
CA ALA A 32 -9.92 -9.39 -7.09
C ALA A 32 -10.42 -8.32 -6.11
N VAL A 33 -10.01 -8.42 -4.84
CA VAL A 33 -10.40 -7.47 -3.80
C VAL A 33 -9.21 -6.63 -3.34
N LYS A 34 -9.36 -5.31 -3.37
CA LYS A 34 -8.34 -4.36 -2.89
C LYS A 34 -8.58 -4.01 -1.43
N VAL A 35 -7.56 -4.21 -0.60
CA VAL A 35 -7.65 -4.15 0.86
C VAL A 35 -6.83 -2.99 1.42
N GLY A 36 -7.47 -2.14 2.20
CA GLY A 36 -6.81 -1.13 3.02
C GLY A 36 -7.66 0.11 3.24
N MET A 37 -7.92 0.43 4.52
CA MET A 37 -8.64 1.65 4.93
C MET A 37 -7.76 2.52 5.82
N GLY A 38 -7.32 3.64 5.25
CA GLY A 38 -6.45 4.63 5.89
C GLY A 38 -4.97 4.29 6.11
N PRO A 39 -4.32 3.26 5.52
CA PRO A 39 -2.90 2.99 5.76
C PRO A 39 -1.95 3.83 4.91
N GLY A 40 -2.46 4.54 3.89
CA GLY A 40 -1.65 5.28 2.92
C GLY A 40 -0.84 6.41 3.58
N SER A 41 0.39 6.64 3.13
CA SER A 41 1.31 7.64 3.73
C SER A 41 0.85 9.10 3.64
N ILE A 42 -0.12 9.37 2.78
CA ILE A 42 -0.71 10.67 2.44
C ILE A 42 -2.19 10.73 2.82
N CYS A 43 -2.70 9.66 3.45
CA CYS A 43 -4.11 9.53 3.79
C CYS A 43 -4.33 9.97 5.24
N THR A 44 -5.37 10.76 5.48
CA THR A 44 -5.76 11.23 6.81
C THR A 44 -7.10 10.66 7.26
N THR A 45 -7.71 9.73 6.51
CA THR A 45 -9.00 9.08 6.83
C THR A 45 -9.10 8.63 8.29
N ARG A 46 -8.07 7.97 8.83
CA ARG A 46 -8.10 7.51 10.23
C ARG A 46 -8.17 8.65 11.24
N VAL A 47 -7.54 9.78 10.93
CA VAL A 47 -7.48 10.94 11.81
C VAL A 47 -8.73 11.79 11.68
N VAL A 48 -9.18 12.02 10.44
CA VAL A 48 -10.29 12.94 10.13
C VAL A 48 -11.65 12.26 10.34
N ALA A 49 -11.81 11.02 9.87
CA ALA A 49 -13.07 10.28 9.95
C ALA A 49 -13.12 9.27 11.11
N GLY A 50 -11.98 8.99 11.77
CA GLY A 50 -11.91 7.99 12.84
C GLY A 50 -12.02 6.53 12.36
N ALA A 51 -12.04 6.30 11.04
CA ALA A 51 -12.29 4.99 10.45
C ALA A 51 -11.01 4.34 9.89
N GLY A 52 -10.77 3.06 10.22
CA GLY A 52 -9.72 2.25 9.62
C GLY A 52 -9.32 1.05 10.47
N ILE A 53 -8.59 0.11 9.86
CA ILE A 53 -8.09 -1.11 10.52
C ILE A 53 -6.59 -1.25 10.22
N PRO A 54 -5.74 -1.58 11.21
CA PRO A 54 -4.32 -1.85 10.97
C PRO A 54 -4.09 -2.84 9.81
N GLN A 55 -3.20 -2.48 8.88
CA GLN A 55 -3.17 -3.09 7.55
C GLN A 55 -2.88 -4.59 7.54
N ILE A 56 -2.01 -5.09 8.43
CA ILE A 56 -1.73 -6.53 8.52
C ILE A 56 -2.99 -7.31 8.94
N THR A 57 -3.74 -6.79 9.91
CA THR A 57 -5.02 -7.38 10.34
C THR A 57 -6.05 -7.32 9.21
N ALA A 58 -6.20 -6.16 8.57
CA ALA A 58 -7.12 -6.00 7.44
C ALA A 58 -6.83 -7.00 6.30
N VAL A 59 -5.55 -7.14 5.91
CA VAL A 59 -5.13 -8.11 4.88
C VAL A 59 -5.45 -9.53 5.31
N TYR A 60 -5.11 -9.90 6.55
CA TYR A 60 -5.34 -11.24 7.06
C TYR A 60 -6.83 -11.60 7.13
N ASP A 61 -7.66 -10.71 7.68
CA ASP A 61 -9.10 -10.95 7.82
C ASP A 61 -9.79 -11.04 6.45
N CYS A 62 -9.44 -10.15 5.52
CA CYS A 62 -9.92 -10.22 4.14
C CYS A 62 -9.46 -11.50 3.43
N TRP A 63 -8.21 -11.94 3.63
CA TRP A 63 -7.69 -13.18 3.05
C TRP A 63 -8.43 -14.41 3.54
N GLN A 64 -8.76 -14.49 4.84
CA GLN A 64 -9.51 -15.62 5.40
C GLN A 64 -10.87 -15.82 4.72
N GLU A 65 -11.51 -14.73 4.29
CA GLU A 65 -12.73 -14.80 3.51
C GLU A 65 -12.46 -15.09 2.03
N ALA A 66 -11.57 -14.33 1.38
CA ALA A 66 -11.31 -14.43 -0.05
C ALA A 66 -10.77 -15.81 -0.47
N ARG A 67 -9.99 -16.47 0.39
CA ARG A 67 -9.45 -17.81 0.12
C ARG A 67 -10.53 -18.89 -0.02
N LYS A 68 -11.74 -18.67 0.52
CA LYS A 68 -12.86 -19.63 0.40
C LYS A 68 -13.33 -19.79 -1.05
N THR A 69 -13.16 -18.76 -1.85
CA THR A 69 -13.51 -18.73 -3.28
C THR A 69 -12.29 -18.71 -4.19
N GLY A 70 -11.07 -18.68 -3.63
CA GLY A 70 -9.84 -18.49 -4.38
C GLY A 70 -9.69 -17.10 -4.98
N THR A 71 -10.45 -16.09 -4.50
CA THR A 71 -10.35 -14.73 -5.00
C THR A 71 -9.07 -14.08 -4.50
N PRO A 72 -8.20 -13.54 -5.38
CA PRO A 72 -6.97 -12.88 -4.96
C PRO A 72 -7.22 -11.54 -4.29
N ILE A 73 -6.31 -11.15 -3.40
CA ILE A 73 -6.36 -9.86 -2.70
C ILE A 73 -5.13 -8.99 -2.98
N ILE A 74 -5.36 -7.67 -3.01
CA ILE A 74 -4.35 -6.65 -3.22
C ILE A 74 -4.18 -5.85 -1.93
N ALA A 75 -3.00 -5.90 -1.30
CA ALA A 75 -2.71 -5.04 -0.14
C ALA A 75 -2.33 -3.62 -0.60
N ASP A 76 -3.18 -2.64 -0.30
CA ASP A 76 -3.07 -1.27 -0.79
C ASP A 76 -2.75 -0.27 0.34
N GLY A 77 -1.52 0.25 0.31
CA GLY A 77 -1.04 1.31 1.20
C GLY A 77 -0.30 0.84 2.45
N GLY A 78 0.48 1.76 3.04
CA GLY A 78 1.22 1.55 4.30
C GLY A 78 2.62 0.91 4.17
N ILE A 79 2.99 0.45 2.98
CA ILE A 79 4.30 -0.16 2.71
C ILE A 79 5.38 0.93 2.65
N LYS A 80 6.37 0.82 3.53
CA LYS A 80 7.49 1.78 3.64
C LYS A 80 8.82 1.17 3.20
N TYR A 81 8.99 -0.13 3.41
CA TYR A 81 10.21 -0.86 3.07
C TYR A 81 9.87 -2.16 2.33
N SER A 82 10.84 -2.74 1.63
CA SER A 82 10.67 -4.03 0.95
C SER A 82 10.22 -5.15 1.90
N GLY A 83 10.70 -5.15 3.15
CA GLY A 83 10.25 -6.10 4.17
C GLY A 83 8.75 -6.00 4.50
N ASP A 84 8.11 -4.84 4.30
CA ASP A 84 6.66 -4.70 4.47
C ASP A 84 5.89 -5.41 3.33
N ILE A 85 6.47 -5.55 2.14
CA ILE A 85 5.92 -6.35 1.04
C ILE A 85 5.89 -7.82 1.45
N THR A 86 7.01 -8.34 1.96
CA THR A 86 7.10 -9.71 2.47
C THR A 86 6.04 -9.97 3.54
N LYS A 87 5.87 -9.04 4.49
CA LYS A 87 4.85 -9.15 5.56
C LYS A 87 3.43 -9.11 5.00
N ALA A 88 3.13 -8.23 4.05
CA ALA A 88 1.80 -8.13 3.44
C ALA A 88 1.43 -9.44 2.70
N ILE A 89 2.37 -10.00 1.94
CA ILE A 89 2.17 -11.28 1.25
C ILE A 89 2.04 -12.42 2.25
N ALA A 90 2.94 -12.52 3.23
CA ALA A 90 2.84 -13.53 4.28
C ALA A 90 1.55 -13.42 5.12
N ALA A 91 0.94 -12.24 5.20
CA ALA A 91 -0.36 -12.04 5.84
C ALA A 91 -1.56 -12.48 4.97
N GLY A 92 -1.34 -12.83 3.69
CA GLY A 92 -2.37 -13.37 2.81
C GLY A 92 -2.53 -12.63 1.47
N ALA A 93 -1.80 -11.54 1.23
CA ALA A 93 -1.90 -10.83 -0.04
C ALA A 93 -1.27 -11.57 -1.21
N ASP A 94 -1.87 -11.49 -2.39
CA ASP A 94 -1.31 -12.04 -3.62
C ASP A 94 -0.37 -11.04 -4.31
N VAL A 95 -0.73 -9.75 -4.23
CA VAL A 95 0.06 -8.63 -4.73
C VAL A 95 -0.07 -7.41 -3.81
N VAL A 96 0.83 -6.45 -3.98
CA VAL A 96 0.81 -5.18 -3.24
C VAL A 96 0.63 -4.00 -4.19
N MET A 97 -0.07 -2.96 -3.76
CA MET A 97 -0.19 -1.68 -4.46
C MET A 97 0.66 -0.62 -3.75
N LEU A 98 1.52 0.05 -4.51
CA LEU A 98 2.51 1.00 -4.01
C LEU A 98 2.24 2.41 -4.53
N GLY A 99 2.27 3.39 -3.63
CA GLY A 99 2.20 4.82 -3.95
C GLY A 99 3.54 5.51 -3.71
N ASN A 100 3.76 6.01 -2.49
CA ASN A 100 4.95 6.77 -2.08
C ASN A 100 6.30 6.18 -2.51
N LEU A 101 6.43 4.85 -2.54
CA LEU A 101 7.68 4.21 -2.95
C LEU A 101 8.02 4.46 -4.43
N LEU A 102 7.02 4.67 -5.28
CA LEU A 102 7.16 4.89 -6.72
C LEU A 102 6.94 6.35 -7.12
N ALA A 103 6.38 7.18 -6.24
CA ALA A 103 6.00 8.56 -6.58
C ALA A 103 7.20 9.50 -6.89
N GLY A 104 8.41 9.13 -6.51
CA GLY A 104 9.63 9.89 -6.80
C GLY A 104 10.41 9.40 -8.02
N THR A 105 9.92 8.38 -8.73
CA THR A 105 10.65 7.81 -9.89
C THR A 105 10.50 8.71 -11.11
N GLU A 106 11.41 8.56 -12.06
CA GLU A 106 11.43 9.31 -13.31
C GLU A 106 10.09 9.20 -14.07
N GLU A 107 9.56 7.99 -14.18
CA GLU A 107 8.34 7.63 -14.93
C GLU A 107 7.04 8.04 -14.24
N SER A 108 7.09 8.43 -12.97
CA SER A 108 5.92 8.95 -12.28
C SER A 108 5.47 10.29 -12.90
N PRO A 109 4.19 10.67 -12.86
CA PRO A 109 3.76 11.98 -13.35
C PRO A 109 4.37 13.14 -12.55
N GLY A 110 4.35 14.34 -13.13
CA GLY A 110 4.81 15.58 -12.49
C GLY A 110 6.30 15.87 -12.71
N GLU A 111 6.65 17.14 -12.58
CA GLU A 111 8.01 17.64 -12.79
C GLU A 111 8.90 17.44 -11.55
N ILE A 112 10.22 17.46 -11.78
CA ILE A 112 11.21 17.47 -10.70
C ILE A 112 11.30 18.89 -10.15
N GLU A 113 11.13 19.01 -8.83
CA GLU A 113 11.27 20.27 -8.09
C GLU A 113 12.58 20.28 -7.29
N ILE A 114 13.31 21.39 -7.33
CA ILE A 114 14.51 21.58 -6.51
C ILE A 114 14.13 22.31 -5.22
N TYR A 115 14.46 21.71 -4.09
CA TYR A 115 14.27 22.32 -2.78
C TYR A 115 15.50 22.10 -1.91
N GLN A 116 16.07 23.19 -1.38
CA GLN A 116 17.28 23.15 -0.55
C GLN A 116 18.43 22.34 -1.18
N GLY A 117 18.61 22.48 -2.50
CA GLY A 117 19.67 21.80 -3.25
C GLY A 117 19.44 20.30 -3.48
N ARG A 118 18.25 19.76 -3.20
CA ARG A 118 17.88 18.36 -3.47
C ARG A 118 16.69 18.29 -4.41
N SER A 119 16.63 17.23 -5.20
CA SER A 119 15.56 16.96 -6.17
C SER A 119 14.40 16.19 -5.52
N TYR A 120 13.18 16.64 -5.79
CA TYR A 120 11.94 16.07 -5.29
C TYR A 120 10.90 15.93 -6.41
N LYS A 121 9.85 15.15 -6.18
CA LYS A 121 8.60 15.17 -6.96
C LYS A 121 7.41 15.39 -6.05
N VAL A 122 6.36 16.00 -6.58
CA VAL A 122 5.09 16.20 -5.87
C VAL A 122 4.35 14.87 -5.73
N TYR A 123 3.86 14.58 -4.53
CA TYR A 123 3.04 13.41 -4.24
C TYR A 123 1.86 13.81 -3.36
N ARG A 124 0.64 13.55 -3.84
CA ARG A 124 -0.59 13.98 -3.18
C ARG A 124 -1.62 12.87 -3.02
N GLY A 125 -2.40 12.97 -1.96
CA GLY A 125 -3.55 12.11 -1.72
C GLY A 125 -4.68 12.39 -2.68
N MET A 126 -5.36 11.33 -3.13
CA MET A 126 -6.58 11.51 -3.92
C MET A 126 -7.68 12.23 -3.12
N GLY A 127 -7.61 12.21 -1.78
CA GLY A 127 -8.47 12.99 -0.88
C GLY A 127 -7.93 14.37 -0.51
N SER A 128 -6.86 14.83 -1.16
CA SER A 128 -6.35 16.20 -1.00
C SER A 128 -7.21 17.20 -1.76
N ILE A 129 -7.15 18.48 -1.37
CA ILE A 129 -7.95 19.54 -1.99
C ILE A 129 -7.62 19.67 -3.48
N GLY A 130 -6.33 19.64 -3.85
CA GLY A 130 -5.91 19.73 -5.26
C GLY A 130 -6.46 18.59 -6.09
N ALA A 131 -6.31 17.34 -5.63
CA ALA A 131 -6.84 16.18 -6.35
C ALA A 131 -8.38 16.21 -6.46
N MET A 132 -9.07 16.58 -5.37
CA MET A 132 -10.54 16.66 -5.36
C MET A 132 -11.07 17.79 -6.24
N LYS A 133 -10.33 18.87 -6.44
CA LYS A 133 -10.69 19.90 -7.43
C LYS A 133 -10.62 19.38 -8.87
N GLU A 134 -9.76 18.40 -9.12
CA GLU A 134 -9.52 17.80 -10.45
C GLU A 134 -10.35 16.54 -10.72
N GLY A 135 -11.23 16.11 -9.80
CA GLY A 135 -12.27 15.13 -10.09
C GLY A 135 -12.37 13.94 -9.14
N SER A 136 -11.54 13.82 -8.11
CA SER A 136 -11.58 12.67 -7.18
C SER A 136 -12.62 12.76 -6.05
N ARG A 137 -13.58 13.70 -6.14
CA ARG A 137 -14.59 13.96 -5.08
C ARG A 137 -15.53 12.78 -4.87
N ASP A 138 -15.85 12.07 -5.94
CA ASP A 138 -16.73 10.91 -5.96
C ASP A 138 -16.24 9.79 -5.04
N ARG A 139 -14.93 9.57 -5.04
CA ARG A 139 -14.28 8.56 -4.20
C ARG A 139 -14.47 8.79 -2.70
N TYR A 140 -14.73 10.03 -2.29
CA TYR A 140 -14.92 10.44 -0.89
C TYR A 140 -16.36 10.87 -0.60
N PHE A 141 -17.30 10.59 -1.51
CA PHE A 141 -18.73 10.92 -1.37
C PHE A 141 -18.98 12.43 -1.16
N GLN A 142 -18.14 13.29 -1.74
CA GLN A 142 -18.21 14.77 -1.59
C GLN A 142 -18.54 15.50 -2.90
N GLN A 143 -19.24 14.84 -3.84
CA GLN A 143 -19.51 15.40 -5.18
C GLN A 143 -20.31 16.72 -5.12
N GLU A 144 -21.29 16.79 -4.22
CA GLU A 144 -22.25 17.91 -4.11
C GLU A 144 -21.80 18.98 -3.10
N GLN A 145 -20.65 18.81 -2.45
CA GLN A 145 -20.21 19.73 -1.40
C GLN A 145 -19.47 20.95 -1.97
N VAL A 146 -19.92 22.15 -1.59
CA VAL A 146 -19.26 23.43 -1.92
C VAL A 146 -17.95 23.59 -1.15
N LYS A 147 -17.90 23.12 0.11
CA LYS A 147 -16.71 23.13 0.96
C LYS A 147 -16.29 21.70 1.25
N LEU A 148 -15.08 21.34 0.83
CA LEU A 148 -14.55 19.99 0.95
C LEU A 148 -13.90 19.76 2.33
N VAL A 149 -14.04 18.53 2.84
CA VAL A 149 -13.34 18.02 4.03
C VAL A 149 -12.29 16.99 3.55
N PRO A 150 -11.01 17.38 3.41
CA PRO A 150 -10.00 16.51 2.80
C PRO A 150 -9.58 15.35 3.71
N GLU A 151 -9.49 14.16 3.11
CA GLU A 151 -8.97 12.93 3.72
C GLU A 151 -7.58 12.54 3.19
N GLY A 152 -6.87 13.52 2.62
CA GLY A 152 -5.48 13.38 2.23
C GLY A 152 -4.72 14.70 2.21
N VAL A 153 -3.39 14.59 2.17
CA VAL A 153 -2.47 15.72 2.14
C VAL A 153 -1.68 15.76 0.83
N GLU A 154 -1.07 16.90 0.56
CA GLU A 154 -0.11 17.10 -0.53
C GLU A 154 1.28 17.26 0.06
N GLY A 155 2.28 16.65 -0.56
CA GLY A 155 3.65 16.69 -0.09
C GLY A 155 4.63 16.45 -1.22
N ARG A 156 5.91 16.34 -0.84
CA ARG A 156 7.00 16.06 -1.77
C ARG A 156 7.77 14.81 -1.32
N VAL A 157 8.25 14.04 -2.27
CA VAL A 157 9.08 12.86 -2.05
C VAL A 157 10.42 13.03 -2.75
N PRO A 158 11.54 12.55 -2.20
CA PRO A 158 12.83 12.63 -2.87
C PRO A 158 12.79 11.98 -4.24
N TYR A 159 13.49 12.56 -5.21
CA TYR A 159 13.70 11.92 -6.52
C TYR A 159 14.47 10.61 -6.35
N LYS A 160 14.04 9.56 -7.04
CA LYS A 160 14.53 8.18 -6.87
C LYS A 160 15.23 7.60 -8.09
N GLY A 161 15.35 8.36 -9.18
CA GLY A 161 15.85 7.82 -10.44
C GLY A 161 14.83 6.92 -11.15
N PRO A 162 15.30 6.04 -12.04
CA PRO A 162 14.45 5.13 -12.81
C PRO A 162 13.66 4.15 -11.93
N LEU A 163 12.43 3.83 -12.34
CA LEU A 163 11.56 2.86 -11.66
C LEU A 163 12.24 1.49 -11.51
N SER A 164 13.00 1.07 -12.52
CA SER A 164 13.68 -0.22 -12.57
C SER A 164 14.60 -0.45 -11.36
N GLU A 165 15.32 0.57 -10.91
CA GLU A 165 16.22 0.49 -9.75
C GLU A 165 15.44 0.29 -8.44
N THR A 166 14.32 1.02 -8.29
CA THR A 166 13.43 0.86 -7.14
C THR A 166 12.83 -0.55 -7.12
N ILE A 167 12.31 -1.02 -8.25
CA ILE A 167 11.72 -2.37 -8.35
C ILE A 167 12.75 -3.45 -8.06
N PHE A 168 13.98 -3.32 -8.56
CA PHE A 168 15.06 -4.26 -8.29
C PHE A 168 15.31 -4.43 -6.77
N GLN A 169 15.38 -3.32 -6.03
CA GLN A 169 15.56 -3.36 -4.57
C GLN A 169 14.35 -3.97 -3.84
N LEU A 170 13.13 -3.67 -4.29
CA LEU A 170 11.91 -4.22 -3.69
C LEU A 170 11.80 -5.73 -3.89
N ILE A 171 12.05 -6.22 -5.11
CA ILE A 171 12.07 -7.65 -5.42
C ILE A 171 13.21 -8.34 -4.67
N GLY A 172 14.41 -7.75 -4.62
CA GLY A 172 15.53 -8.30 -3.86
C GLY A 172 15.19 -8.51 -2.38
N GLY A 173 14.51 -7.55 -1.75
CA GLY A 173 14.04 -7.69 -0.36
C GLY A 173 12.97 -8.76 -0.17
N LEU A 174 12.04 -8.91 -1.13
CA LEU A 174 11.04 -9.99 -1.11
C LEU A 174 11.71 -11.37 -1.23
N CYS A 175 12.61 -11.54 -2.20
CA CYS A 175 13.37 -12.78 -2.41
C CYS A 175 14.19 -13.15 -1.16
N ALA A 176 14.83 -12.18 -0.50
CA ALA A 176 15.54 -12.41 0.75
C ALA A 176 14.59 -12.89 1.86
N GLY A 177 13.43 -12.25 2.00
CA GLY A 177 12.40 -12.67 2.96
C GLY A 177 11.84 -14.07 2.70
N MET A 178 11.64 -14.44 1.44
CA MET A 178 11.27 -15.79 1.02
C MET A 178 12.39 -16.80 1.34
N GLY A 179 13.66 -16.42 1.13
CA GLY A 179 14.82 -17.22 1.49
C GLY A 179 14.89 -17.54 3.00
N TYR A 180 14.74 -16.54 3.86
CA TYR A 180 14.73 -16.73 5.32
C TYR A 180 13.58 -17.59 5.82
N THR A 181 12.42 -17.51 5.16
CA THR A 181 11.23 -18.29 5.53
C THR A 181 11.18 -19.68 4.89
N GLY A 182 12.11 -19.98 3.98
CA GLY A 182 12.13 -21.23 3.23
C GLY A 182 10.95 -21.39 2.25
N ALA A 183 10.26 -20.30 1.90
CA ALA A 183 9.12 -20.31 1.00
C ALA A 183 9.59 -20.28 -0.46
N ARG A 184 9.22 -21.29 -1.24
CA ARG A 184 9.62 -21.43 -2.66
C ARG A 184 8.76 -20.61 -3.61
N ASN A 185 7.57 -20.20 -3.17
CA ASN A 185 6.62 -19.41 -3.94
C ASN A 185 5.72 -18.58 -3.02
N ILE A 186 4.90 -17.72 -3.62
CA ILE A 186 3.99 -16.81 -2.91
C ILE A 186 2.98 -17.56 -2.06
N GLU A 187 2.47 -18.70 -2.53
CA GLU A 187 1.48 -19.50 -1.79
C GLU A 187 2.08 -20.11 -0.52
N GLU A 188 3.32 -20.60 -0.58
CA GLU A 188 4.04 -21.06 0.62
C GLU A 188 4.32 -19.91 1.58
N LEU A 189 4.65 -18.71 1.06
CA LEU A 189 4.86 -17.53 1.90
C LEU A 189 3.59 -17.19 2.70
N LYS A 190 2.40 -17.31 2.08
CA LYS A 190 1.09 -17.08 2.71
C LYS A 190 0.70 -18.16 3.72
N THR A 191 0.98 -19.44 3.43
CA THR A 191 0.37 -20.58 4.16
C THR A 191 1.32 -21.29 5.12
N LYS A 192 2.64 -21.19 4.92
CA LYS A 192 3.65 -21.93 5.71
C LYS A 192 4.44 -21.06 6.67
N THR A 193 4.29 -19.74 6.63
CA THR A 193 5.04 -18.82 7.49
C THR A 193 4.26 -18.43 8.74
N ARG A 194 4.97 -17.86 9.71
CA ARG A 194 4.41 -17.44 11.00
C ARG A 194 4.98 -16.08 11.37
N PHE A 195 4.15 -15.30 12.05
CA PHE A 195 4.55 -14.03 12.63
C PHE A 195 4.80 -14.17 14.13
N ILE A 196 5.73 -13.35 14.62
CA ILE A 196 5.86 -13.03 16.04
C ILE A 196 5.52 -11.55 16.24
N ARG A 197 4.71 -11.24 17.26
CA ARG A 197 4.41 -9.85 17.62
C ARG A 197 5.59 -9.28 18.41
N ILE A 198 5.97 -8.06 18.08
CA ILE A 198 7.06 -7.34 18.73
C ILE A 198 6.50 -6.11 19.48
N THR A 199 7.27 -5.62 20.44
CA THR A 199 7.02 -4.36 21.13
C THR A 199 7.67 -3.18 20.36
N PRO A 200 7.39 -1.92 20.72
CA PRO A 200 8.11 -0.78 20.16
C PRO A 200 9.63 -0.84 20.34
N ALA A 201 10.11 -1.42 21.45
CA ALA A 201 11.54 -1.65 21.67
C ALA A 201 12.11 -2.65 20.65
N GLY A 202 11.38 -3.72 20.32
CA GLY A 202 11.76 -4.65 19.26
C GLY A 202 11.75 -4.02 17.87
N LEU A 203 10.90 -3.02 17.63
CA LEU A 203 10.93 -2.26 16.38
C LEU A 203 12.19 -1.38 16.31
N LEU A 204 12.57 -0.70 17.40
CA LEU A 204 13.82 0.05 17.48
C LEU A 204 15.03 -0.87 17.26
N GLU A 205 15.04 -2.06 17.88
CA GLU A 205 16.06 -3.10 17.66
C GLU A 205 16.14 -3.57 16.19
N SER A 206 15.01 -3.63 15.49
CA SER A 206 14.96 -4.08 14.09
C SER A 206 15.60 -3.10 13.10
N HIS A 207 15.66 -1.81 13.44
CA HIS A 207 16.31 -0.78 12.63
C HIS A 207 17.77 -0.60 13.05
N PRO A 208 18.69 -0.14 12.18
CA PRO A 208 20.03 0.26 12.62
C PRO A 208 19.95 1.26 13.78
N HIS A 209 20.58 0.91 14.90
CA HIS A 209 20.58 1.71 16.13
C HIS A 209 22.00 1.77 16.72
N ASN A 210 22.29 2.80 17.51
CA ASN A 210 23.60 3.03 18.14
C ASN A 210 24.78 3.22 17.15
N VAL A 211 24.50 3.66 15.92
CA VAL A 211 25.51 3.99 14.89
C VAL A 211 25.07 5.21 14.08
N THR A 212 26.04 5.97 13.56
CA THR A 212 25.79 7.08 12.63
C THR A 212 25.94 6.58 11.19
N ILE A 213 24.87 6.65 10.39
CA ILE A 213 24.91 6.28 8.98
C ILE A 213 25.69 7.35 8.21
N THR A 214 26.77 6.95 7.53
CA THR A 214 27.62 7.85 6.73
C THR A 214 27.31 7.78 5.23
N LYS A 215 26.64 6.72 4.78
CA LYS A 215 26.22 6.51 3.40
C LYS A 215 24.87 5.82 3.36
N GLU A 216 23.92 6.37 2.60
CA GLU A 216 22.61 5.76 2.44
C GLU A 216 22.68 4.51 1.58
N ALA A 217 21.91 3.49 1.97
CA ALA A 217 21.71 2.28 1.19
C ALA A 217 20.50 2.47 0.26
N PRO A 218 20.50 1.89 -0.95
CA PRO A 218 19.43 2.08 -1.93
C PRO A 218 18.07 1.53 -1.48
N ASN A 219 18.06 0.63 -0.49
CA ASN A 219 16.87 -0.01 0.07
C ASN A 219 16.52 0.47 1.48
N TYR A 220 17.28 1.42 2.05
CA TYR A 220 17.08 1.86 3.43
C TYR A 220 17.39 3.34 3.61
N SER A 221 16.37 4.08 4.05
CA SER A 221 16.49 5.47 4.48
C SER A 221 15.67 5.66 5.76
N LEU A 222 16.30 6.30 6.75
CA LEU A 222 15.62 6.74 7.97
C LEU A 222 14.83 8.01 7.62
N LYS A 223 13.54 8.01 7.95
CA LYS A 223 12.71 9.21 7.98
C LYS A 223 12.63 9.73 9.41
#